data_AF-A0A2W1MUS2-F1
#
_entry.id   AF-A0A2W1MUS2-F1
#
_cell.length_a   1.000
_cell.length_b   1.000
_cell.length_c   1.000
_cell.angle_alpha   90.00
_cell.angle_beta   90.00
_cell.angle_gamma   90.00
#
_symmetry.space_group_name_H-M   'P 1'
#
loop_
_entity.id
_entity.type
_entity.pdbx_description
1 polymer ?
#
loop_
_entity_poly.entity_id
_entity_poly.type
_entity_poly.pdbx_seq_one_letter_code
_entity_poly.pdbx_strand_id
1 'polypeptide(L)'
;MRVSLSEAGKAQASDEAKKNQDIDESSLPDSIKQILKMIRKLKEDLREKMAELQSVATDQGLDDETRMQRMEGLQSEVASLNGAISQATASLMKAMREAGLSGEQMLEAAQLLMK
;
A
#
# COMPACT_ATOMS: atom_id res chain seq x y z
N MET A 1 -1.04 -14.16 -29.31
CA MET A 1 -0.65 -12.79 -28.91
C MET A 1 0.57 -12.86 -28.01
N ARG A 2 1.74 -12.44 -28.48
CA ARG A 2 2.90 -12.21 -27.61
C ARG A 2 2.70 -10.83 -27.00
N VAL A 3 2.38 -10.78 -25.71
CA VAL A 3 2.33 -9.50 -24.98
C VAL A 3 3.75 -8.97 -24.92
N SER A 4 4.04 -7.93 -25.69
CA SER A 4 5.27 -7.16 -25.55
C SER A 4 5.17 -6.45 -24.20
N LEU A 5 5.61 -7.13 -23.14
CA LEU A 5 5.86 -6.52 -21.84
C LEU A 5 6.89 -5.41 -22.10
N SER A 6 6.40 -4.17 -22.25
CA SER A 6 7.20 -3.01 -22.59
C SER A 6 8.34 -2.85 -21.60
N GLU A 7 9.45 -2.24 -22.02
CA GLU A 7 10.58 -1.90 -21.15
C GLU A 7 10.12 -1.19 -19.87
N ALA A 8 9.11 -0.32 -19.98
CA ALA A 8 8.45 0.33 -18.85
C ALA A 8 7.76 -0.66 -17.88
N GLY A 9 7.04 -1.65 -18.40
CA GLY A 9 6.42 -2.69 -17.58
C GLY A 9 7.44 -3.60 -16.88
N LYS A 10 8.61 -3.85 -17.51
CA LYS A 10 9.72 -4.57 -16.88
C LYS A 10 10.42 -3.75 -15.81
N ALA A 11 10.60 -2.45 -16.03
CA ALA A 11 11.18 -1.54 -15.04
C ALA A 11 10.27 -1.41 -13.81
N GLN A 12 8.97 -1.20 -14.01
CA GLN A 12 7.99 -1.13 -12.91
C GLN A 12 7.93 -2.43 -12.10
N ALA A 13 7.92 -3.59 -12.79
CA ALA A 13 7.97 -4.89 -12.13
C ALA A 13 9.29 -5.09 -11.35
N SER A 14 10.41 -4.58 -11.85
CA SER A 14 11.71 -4.65 -11.18
C SER A 14 11.78 -3.73 -9.95
N ASP A 15 11.16 -2.56 -9.99
CA ASP A 15 11.09 -1.63 -8.86
C ASP A 15 10.12 -2.13 -7.79
N GLU A 16 8.96 -2.68 -8.17
CA GLU A 16 8.05 -3.36 -7.24
C GLU A 16 8.70 -4.59 -6.60
N ALA A 17 9.50 -5.36 -7.36
CA ALA A 17 10.26 -6.50 -6.84
C ALA A 17 11.30 -6.05 -5.80
N LYS A 18 12.03 -4.95 -6.04
CA LYS A 18 12.96 -4.38 -5.05
C LYS A 18 12.25 -3.86 -3.81
N LYS A 19 11.11 -3.17 -3.98
CA LYS A 19 10.31 -2.63 -2.88
C LYS A 19 9.70 -3.71 -1.98
N ASN A 20 9.51 -4.92 -2.50
CA ASN A 20 8.92 -6.04 -1.78
C ASN A 20 9.91 -7.17 -1.47
N GLN A 21 11.20 -6.97 -1.74
CA GLN A 21 12.23 -7.98 -1.60
C GLN A 21 12.29 -8.52 -0.17
N ASP A 22 12.15 -7.66 0.84
CA ASP A 22 12.11 -8.03 2.26
C ASP A 22 10.90 -8.92 2.60
N ILE A 23 9.76 -8.72 1.95
CA ILE A 23 8.60 -9.60 2.08
C ILE A 23 8.83 -10.90 1.32
N ASP A 24 9.41 -10.85 0.13
CA ASP A 24 9.64 -12.03 -0.72
C ASP A 24 10.65 -13.00 -0.12
N GLU A 25 11.72 -12.48 0.48
CA GLU A 25 12.77 -13.26 1.14
C GLU A 25 12.38 -13.74 2.55
N SER A 26 11.24 -13.28 3.10
CA SER A 26 10.79 -13.66 4.43
C SER A 26 10.41 -15.14 4.53
N SER A 27 10.42 -15.66 5.76
CA SER A 27 10.03 -17.05 6.05
C SER A 27 8.51 -17.28 6.06
N LEU A 28 7.73 -16.27 5.68
CA LEU A 28 6.29 -16.24 5.78
C LEU A 28 5.61 -17.06 4.67
N PRO A 29 4.41 -17.60 4.91
CA PRO A 29 3.61 -18.22 3.85
C PRO A 29 3.24 -17.20 2.76
N ASP A 30 3.11 -17.67 1.52
CA ASP A 30 2.79 -16.81 0.37
C ASP A 30 1.51 -16.00 0.56
N SER A 31 0.49 -16.58 1.20
CA SER A 31 -0.75 -15.86 1.52
C SER A 31 -0.52 -14.63 2.41
N ILE A 32 0.38 -14.74 3.40
CA ILE A 32 0.76 -13.65 4.30
C ILE A 32 1.59 -12.61 3.54
N LYS A 33 2.54 -13.07 2.71
CA LYS A 33 3.34 -12.19 1.84
C LYS A 33 2.47 -11.35 0.91
N GLN A 34 1.48 -11.95 0.27
CA GLN A 34 0.56 -11.22 -0.62
C GLN A 34 -0.25 -10.16 0.13
N ILE A 35 -0.76 -10.47 1.32
CA ILE A 35 -1.48 -9.48 2.15
C ILE A 35 -0.55 -8.34 2.58
N LEU A 36 0.68 -8.63 2.98
CA LEU A 36 1.67 -7.60 3.34
C LEU A 36 2.00 -6.68 2.16
N LYS A 37 2.21 -7.24 0.96
CA LYS A 37 2.42 -6.45 -0.27
C LYS A 37 1.24 -5.54 -0.58
N MET A 38 0.02 -6.05 -0.43
CA MET A 38 -1.20 -5.25 -0.61
C MET A 38 -1.27 -4.09 0.39
N ILE A 39 -0.97 -4.34 1.67
CA ILE A 39 -0.94 -3.28 2.69
C ILE A 39 0.13 -2.23 2.35
N ARG A 40 1.31 -2.65 1.92
CA ARG A 40 2.39 -1.73 1.53
C ARG A 40 1.97 -0.84 0.37
N LYS A 41 1.33 -1.42 -0.65
CA LYS A 41 0.78 -0.65 -1.78
C LYS A 41 -0.26 0.36 -1.31
N LEU A 42 -1.23 -0.05 -0.48
CA LEU A 42 -2.24 0.86 0.06
C LEU A 42 -1.63 2.02 0.87
N LYS A 43 -0.55 1.77 1.60
CA LYS A 43 0.20 2.82 2.32
C LYS A 43 0.96 3.76 1.39
N GLU A 44 1.46 3.26 0.25
CA GLU A 44 2.07 4.09 -0.78
C GLU A 44 1.02 4.99 -1.42
N ASP A 45 -0.09 4.42 -1.86
CA ASP A 45 -1.24 5.17 -2.42
C ASP A 45 -1.74 6.23 -1.42
N LEU A 46 -1.83 5.89 -0.12
CA LEU A 46 -2.20 6.84 0.93
C LEU A 46 -1.21 8.00 1.05
N ARG A 47 0.10 7.73 1.01
CA ARG A 47 1.13 8.78 1.08
C ARG A 47 1.08 9.69 -0.13
N GLU A 48 0.89 9.12 -1.32
CA GLU A 48 0.72 9.90 -2.55
C GLU A 48 -0.50 10.82 -2.46
N LYS A 49 -1.64 10.31 -1.98
CA LYS A 49 -2.87 11.10 -1.81
C LYS A 49 -2.76 12.18 -0.75
N MET A 50 -2.06 11.90 0.35
CA MET A 50 -1.76 12.93 1.37
C MET A 50 -0.83 14.02 0.82
N ALA A 51 0.15 13.66 0.00
CA ALA A 51 1.03 14.63 -0.66
C ALA A 51 0.25 15.48 -1.67
N GLU A 52 -0.63 14.88 -2.46
CA GLU A 52 -1.54 15.58 -3.38
C GLU A 52 -2.44 16.56 -2.61
N LEU A 53 -3.04 16.12 -1.51
CA LEU A 53 -3.88 16.96 -0.65
C LEU A 53 -3.09 18.17 -0.12
N GLN A 54 -1.87 17.95 0.34
CA GLN A 54 -0.99 19.04 0.81
C GLN A 54 -0.61 20.01 -0.32
N SER A 55 -0.38 19.49 -1.52
CA SER A 55 -0.08 20.30 -2.70
C SER A 55 -1.27 21.17 -3.11
N VAL A 56 -2.49 20.60 -3.13
CA VAL A 56 -3.72 21.36 -3.42
C VAL A 56 -3.97 22.43 -2.36
N ALA A 57 -3.66 22.13 -1.10
CA ALA A 57 -3.81 23.09 0.00
C ALA A 57 -2.88 24.31 -0.15
N THR A 58 -1.67 24.15 -0.73
CA THR A 58 -0.68 25.23 -0.89
C THR A 58 -0.68 25.88 -2.28
N ASP A 59 -1.39 25.31 -3.25
CA ASP A 59 -1.44 25.81 -4.63
C ASP A 59 -2.21 27.13 -4.73
N GLN A 60 -1.52 28.26 -4.79
CA GLN A 60 -2.15 29.59 -4.87
C GLN A 60 -2.81 29.89 -6.23
N GLY A 61 -2.66 29.01 -7.23
CA GLY A 61 -3.24 29.17 -8.57
C GLY A 61 -4.69 28.68 -8.69
N LEU A 62 -5.21 27.95 -7.70
CA LEU A 62 -6.59 27.46 -7.67
C LEU A 62 -7.53 28.48 -7.00
N ASP A 63 -8.71 28.66 -7.60
CA ASP A 63 -9.82 29.34 -6.92
C ASP A 63 -10.29 28.53 -5.70
N ASP A 64 -10.85 29.22 -4.72
CA ASP A 64 -11.20 28.63 -3.42
C ASP A 64 -12.24 27.53 -3.53
N GLU A 65 -13.19 27.64 -4.48
CA GLU A 65 -14.23 26.63 -4.69
C GLU A 65 -13.64 25.34 -5.27
N THR A 66 -12.85 25.43 -6.34
CA THR A 66 -12.14 24.27 -6.93
C THR A 66 -11.20 23.63 -5.93
N ARG A 67 -10.49 24.44 -5.12
CA ARG A 67 -9.60 23.94 -4.06
C ARG A 67 -10.39 23.13 -3.04
N MET A 68 -11.50 23.65 -2.52
CA MET A 68 -12.34 22.95 -1.54
C MET A 68 -12.87 21.64 -2.10
N GLN A 69 -13.45 21.64 -3.31
CA GLN A 69 -13.98 20.43 -3.94
C GLN A 69 -12.90 19.35 -4.13
N ARG A 70 -11.69 19.73 -4.56
CA ARG A 70 -10.57 18.78 -4.69
C ARG A 70 -10.11 18.25 -3.35
N MET A 71 -9.99 19.11 -2.33
CA MET A 71 -9.62 18.68 -0.99
C MET A 71 -10.64 17.73 -0.39
N GLU A 72 -11.95 17.97 -0.56
CA GLU A 72 -13.01 17.07 -0.10
C GLU A 72 -12.93 15.69 -0.77
N GLY A 73 -12.73 15.65 -2.09
CA GLY A 73 -12.51 14.41 -2.83
C GLY A 73 -11.30 13.63 -2.31
N LEU A 74 -10.16 14.33 -2.16
CA LEU A 74 -8.93 13.73 -1.64
C LEU A 74 -9.06 13.24 -0.19
N GLN A 75 -9.79 13.98 0.67
CA GLN A 75 -10.06 13.54 2.04
C GLN A 75 -10.91 12.26 2.07
N SER A 76 -11.91 12.16 1.18
CA SER A 76 -12.73 10.95 1.03
C SER A 76 -11.91 9.75 0.57
N GLU A 77 -11.03 9.93 -0.41
CA GLU A 77 -10.09 8.90 -0.87
C GLU A 77 -9.13 8.46 0.25
N VAL A 78 -8.56 9.42 0.99
CA VAL A 78 -7.71 9.15 2.17
C VAL A 78 -8.47 8.35 3.23
N ALA A 79 -9.72 8.69 3.51
CA ALA A 79 -10.55 7.94 4.47
C ALA A 79 -10.82 6.50 3.98
N SER A 80 -11.11 6.34 2.70
CA SER A 80 -11.30 5.01 2.07
C SER A 80 -10.03 4.15 2.16
N LEU A 81 -8.87 4.71 1.83
CA LEU A 81 -7.58 4.03 1.90
C LEU A 81 -7.24 3.61 3.34
N ASN A 82 -7.47 4.48 4.32
CA ASN A 82 -7.29 4.12 5.74
C ASN A 82 -8.20 2.96 6.17
N GLY A 83 -9.45 2.94 5.70
CA GLY A 83 -10.37 1.83 5.90
C GLY A 83 -9.85 0.53 5.27
N ALA A 84 -9.38 0.58 4.02
CA ALA A 84 -8.81 -0.56 3.31
C ALA A 84 -7.55 -1.11 4.01
N ILE A 85 -6.65 -0.24 4.47
CA ILE A 85 -5.46 -0.64 5.25
C ILE A 85 -5.86 -1.35 6.54
N SER A 86 -6.85 -0.80 7.26
CA SER A 86 -7.34 -1.39 8.51
C SER A 86 -7.95 -2.76 8.27
N GLN A 87 -8.77 -2.90 7.23
CA GLN A 87 -9.37 -4.17 6.83
C GLN A 87 -8.31 -5.19 6.42
N ALA A 88 -7.35 -4.79 5.59
CA ALA A 88 -6.25 -5.65 5.15
C ALA A 88 -5.39 -6.12 6.33
N THR A 89 -5.13 -5.25 7.30
CA THR A 89 -4.41 -5.58 8.54
C THR A 89 -5.21 -6.58 9.40
N ALA A 90 -6.53 -6.43 9.49
CA ALA A 90 -7.38 -7.41 10.16
C ALA A 90 -7.38 -8.78 9.46
N SER A 91 -7.45 -8.78 8.12
CA SER A 91 -7.32 -9.99 7.30
C SER A 91 -5.95 -10.65 7.46
N LEU A 92 -4.87 -9.86 7.54
CA LEU A 92 -3.52 -10.35 7.83
C LEU A 92 -3.49 -11.10 9.17
N MET A 93 -3.94 -10.46 10.25
CA MET A 93 -3.96 -11.08 11.57
C MET A 93 -4.79 -12.37 11.61
N LYS A 94 -5.90 -12.42 10.87
CA LYS A 94 -6.72 -13.63 10.74
C LYS A 94 -5.96 -14.72 9.97
N ALA A 95 -5.38 -14.39 8.83
CA ALA A 95 -4.60 -15.33 8.02
C ALA A 95 -3.38 -15.88 8.78
N MET A 96 -2.70 -15.05 9.57
CA MET A 96 -1.58 -15.48 10.43
C MET A 96 -2.01 -16.52 11.46
N ARG A 97 -3.20 -16.34 12.08
CA ARG A 97 -3.78 -17.30 13.02
C ARG A 97 -4.20 -18.59 12.35
N GLU A 98 -4.86 -18.51 11.20
CA GLU A 98 -5.33 -19.68 10.43
C GLU A 98 -4.18 -20.51 9.86
N ALA A 99 -3.10 -19.86 9.43
CA ALA A 99 -1.89 -20.52 8.96
C ALA A 99 -1.00 -21.06 10.09
N GLY A 100 -1.36 -20.81 11.36
CA GLY A 100 -0.63 -21.33 12.52
C GLY A 100 0.82 -20.86 12.60
N LEU A 101 1.10 -19.58 12.27
CA LEU A 101 2.45 -19.02 12.29
C LEU A 101 3.12 -19.18 13.65
N SER A 102 4.43 -19.44 13.65
CA SER A 102 5.23 -19.41 14.88
C SER A 102 5.33 -18.00 15.47
N GLY A 103 5.77 -17.89 16.73
CA GLY A 103 5.99 -16.58 17.37
C GLY A 103 6.98 -15.70 16.59
N GLU A 104 8.03 -16.31 16.05
CA GLU A 104 9.05 -15.65 15.22
C GLU A 104 8.46 -15.17 13.89
N GLN A 105 7.66 -16.00 13.22
CA GLN A 105 6.98 -15.61 11.98
C GLN A 105 5.95 -14.49 12.23
N MET A 106 5.24 -14.53 13.37
CA MET A 106 4.33 -13.46 13.75
C MET A 106 5.08 -12.14 13.98
N LEU A 107 6.25 -12.20 14.61
CA LEU A 107 7.11 -11.04 14.82
C LEU A 107 7.66 -10.51 13.49
N GLU A 108 8.13 -11.37 12.60
CA GLU A 108 8.62 -11.00 11.26
C GLU A 108 7.53 -10.29 10.45
N ALA A 109 6.31 -10.85 10.41
CA ALA A 109 5.17 -10.22 9.74
C ALA A 109 4.81 -8.85 10.34
N ALA A 110 4.86 -8.70 11.67
CA ALA A 110 4.61 -7.43 12.34
C ALA A 110 5.69 -6.37 12.03
N GLN A 111 6.96 -6.77 11.95
CA GLN A 111 8.06 -5.88 11.56
C GLN A 111 7.91 -5.41 10.12
N LEU A 112 7.59 -6.32 9.19
CA LEU A 112 7.36 -6.00 7.79
C LEU A 112 6.13 -5.10 7.59
N LEU A 113 5.09 -5.27 8.41
CA LEU A 113 3.90 -4.42 8.41
C LEU A 113 4.22 -2.98 8.84
N MET A 114 5.13 -2.78 9.80
CA MET A 114 5.47 -1.45 10.30
C MET A 114 6.42 -0.65 9.41
N LYS A 115 7.11 -1.34 8.49
CA LYS A 115 8.05 -0.76 7.54
C LYS A 115 7.34 -0.03 6.40
#